data_AF-A0A497JDD0-F1
#
_entry.id   AF-A0A497JDD0-F1
#
_cell.length_a   1.000
_cell.length_b   1.000
_cell.length_c   1.000
_cell.angle_alpha   90.00
_cell.angle_beta   90.00
_cell.angle_gamma   90.00
#
_symmetry.space_group_name_H-M   'P 1'
#
loop_
_entity.id
_entity.type
_entity.pdbx_description
1 polymer ?
#
loop_
_entity_poly.entity_id
_entity_poly.type
_entity_poly.pdbx_seq_one_letter_code
_entity_poly.pdbx_strand_id
1 'polypeptide(L)' 'NKIKTIAFPGMGTGIGGVDKKQAARVMVEEIKKFPELEVILVAFDDELYEAFKEAL' A
#
# COMPACT_ATOMS: atom_id res chain seq x y z
N ASN A 1 -17.49 11.38 -7.60
CA ASN A 1 -16.89 11.93 -6.35
C ASN A 1 -15.63 12.70 -6.67
N LYS A 2 -15.33 13.79 -5.97
CA LYS A 2 -14.13 14.66 -6.20
C LYS A 2 -13.00 14.32 -5.21
N ILE A 3 -12.57 13.07 -5.17
CA ILE A 3 -11.50 12.63 -4.28
C ILE A 3 -10.16 12.84 -4.99
N LYS A 4 -9.19 13.44 -4.30
CA LYS A 4 -7.82 13.67 -4.80
C LYS A 4 -6.76 12.84 -4.07
N THR A 5 -7.00 12.58 -2.79
CA THR A 5 -6.04 11.94 -1.90
C THR A 5 -6.74 10.81 -1.13
N ILE A 6 -6.10 9.64 -1.05
CA ILE A 6 -6.62 8.45 -0.37
C ILE A 6 -5.50 7.81 0.44
N ALA A 7 -5.82 7.34 1.65
CA ALA A 7 -4.90 6.56 2.46
C ALA A 7 -5.33 5.08 2.49
N PHE A 8 -4.38 4.16 2.26
CA PHE A 8 -4.59 2.72 2.37
C PHE A 8 -3.67 2.13 3.44
N PRO A 9 -4.19 1.27 4.34
CA PRO A 9 -3.35 0.47 5.23
C PRO A 9 -2.71 -0.72 4.48
N GLY A 10 -1.91 -1.53 5.16
CA GLY A 10 -1.50 -2.86 4.68
C GLY A 10 -2.71 -3.77 4.43
N MET A 11 -3.19 -3.79 3.20
CA MET A 11 -4.40 -4.52 2.83
C MET A 11 -4.11 -6.03 2.81
N GLY A 12 -4.88 -6.80 3.59
CA GLY A 12 -4.80 -8.27 3.62
C GLY A 12 -3.70 -8.86 4.52
N THR A 13 -2.80 -8.04 5.07
CA THR A 13 -1.62 -8.51 5.82
C THR A 13 -1.89 -8.83 7.30
N GLY A 14 -3.06 -8.45 7.82
CA GLY A 14 -3.48 -8.77 9.19
C GLY A 14 -4.05 -10.19 9.31
N ILE A 15 -5.31 -10.31 9.70
CA ILE A 15 -6.02 -11.61 9.80
C ILE A 15 -6.00 -12.38 8.46
N GLY A 16 -5.95 -11.66 7.33
CA GLY A 16 -5.88 -12.26 5.99
C GLY A 16 -4.57 -13.01 5.70
N GLY A 17 -3.52 -12.80 6.49
CA GLY A 17 -2.27 -13.57 6.40
C GLY A 17 -1.49 -13.42 5.08
N VAL A 18 -1.80 -12.40 4.27
CA VAL A 18 -1.01 -12.12 3.06
C VAL A 18 0.37 -11.63 3.47
N ASP A 19 1.41 -12.20 2.85
CA ASP A 19 2.78 -11.74 3.05
C ASP A 19 2.91 -10.23 2.78
N LYS A 20 3.54 -9.50 3.69
CA LYS A 20 3.63 -8.04 3.63
C LYS A 20 4.39 -7.55 2.40
N LYS A 21 5.45 -8.24 1.98
CA LYS A 21 6.22 -7.88 0.78
C LYS A 21 5.40 -8.10 -0.49
N GLN A 22 4.69 -9.23 -0.56
CA GLN A 22 3.77 -9.50 -1.66
C GLN A 22 2.63 -8.47 -1.74
N ALA A 23 1.99 -8.16 -0.60
CA ALA A 23 0.93 -7.16 -0.52
C ALA A 23 1.45 -5.78 -0.94
N ALA A 24 2.59 -5.34 -0.40
CA ALA A 24 3.21 -4.07 -0.76
C ALA A 24 3.51 -3.96 -2.26
N ARG A 25 4.12 -5.00 -2.86
CA ARG A 25 4.43 -5.02 -4.30
C ARG A 25 3.17 -4.83 -5.14
N VAL A 26 2.14 -5.64 -4.89
CA VAL A 26 0.88 -5.59 -5.66
C VAL A 26 0.17 -4.25 -5.46
N MET A 27 0.13 -3.74 -4.23
CA MET A 27 -0.48 -2.45 -3.93
C MET A 27 0.21 -1.31 -4.69
N VAL A 28 1.54 -1.24 -4.66
CA VAL A 28 2.30 -0.19 -5.35
C VAL A 28 2.16 -0.31 -6.88
N GLU A 29 2.22 -1.53 -7.42
CA GLU A 29 2.02 -1.78 -8.85
C GLU A 29 0.63 -1.29 -9.33
N GLU A 30 -0.41 -1.48 -8.52
CA GLU A 30 -1.75 -1.03 -8.86
C GLU A 30 -1.89 0.49 -8.72
N ILE A 31 -1.36 1.07 -7.64
CA ILE A 31 -1.39 2.53 -7.40
C ILE A 31 -0.70 3.29 -8.55
N LYS A 32 0.43 2.80 -9.04
CA LYS A 32 1.18 3.42 -10.15
C LYS A 32 0.36 3.56 -11.45
N LYS A 33 -0.76 2.84 -11.59
CA LYS A 33 -1.67 2.95 -12.75
C LYS A 33 -2.60 4.17 -12.68
N PHE A 34 -2.66 4.86 -11.53
CA PHE A 34 -3.54 6.01 -11.28
C PHE A 34 -2.70 7.25 -10.89
N PRO A 35 -1.85 7.78 -11.79
CA PRO A 35 -0.91 8.85 -11.48
C PRO A 35 -1.57 10.19 -11.09
N GLU A 36 -2.86 10.36 -11.37
CA GLU A 36 -3.65 11.54 -10.99
C GLU A 36 -4.12 11.54 -9.52
N LEU A 37 -3.99 10.41 -8.82
CA LEU A 37 -4.36 10.25 -7.43
C LEU A 37 -3.13 10.34 -6.52
N GLU A 38 -3.26 11.09 -5.43
CA GLU A 38 -2.29 11.04 -4.34
C GLU A 38 -2.66 9.89 -3.41
N VAL A 39 -1.77 8.91 -3.27
CA VAL A 39 -2.01 7.74 -2.41
C VAL A 39 -1.00 7.70 -1.28
N ILE A 40 -1.50 7.62 -0.05
CA ILE A 40 -0.71 7.48 1.17
C ILE A 40 -0.79 6.02 1.63
N LEU A 41 0.35 5.34 1.68
CA LEU A 41 0.45 3.99 2.24
C LEU A 41 0.76 4.10 3.74
N VAL A 42 -0.14 3.58 4.57
CA VAL A 42 -0.05 3.65 6.04
C VAL A 42 0.44 2.30 6.56
N ALA A 43 1.68 2.27 7.04
CA ALA A 43 2.24 1.11 7.72
C ALA A 43 1.99 1.19 9.24
N PHE A 44 1.46 0.12 9.83
CA PHE A 44 1.24 0.01 11.27
C PHE A 44 2.42 -0.57 12.03
N ASP A 45 3.36 -1.21 11.32
CA ASP A 45 4.57 -1.79 11.87
C ASP A 45 5.75 -1.60 10.92
N ASP A 46 6.96 -1.75 11.45
CA ASP A 46 8.21 -1.50 10.73
C ASP A 46 8.41 -2.45 9.54
N GLU A 47 7.92 -3.69 9.65
CA GLU A 47 8.05 -4.69 8.59
C GLU A 47 7.22 -4.30 7.36
N LEU A 48 5.98 -3.85 7.57
CA LEU A 48 5.14 -3.35 6.49
C LEU A 48 5.67 -2.02 5.93
N TYR A 49 6.23 -1.17 6.79
CA TYR A 49 6.85 0.08 6.36
C TYR A 49 8.02 -0.17 5.40
N GLU A 50 8.96 -1.05 5.77
CA GLU A 50 10.08 -1.41 4.91
C GLU A 50 9.60 -2.15 3.65
N ALA A 51 8.56 -2.98 3.73
CA ALA A 51 7.96 -3.61 2.55
C ALA A 51 7.41 -2.59 1.55
N PHE A 52 6.70 -1.54 2.00
CA PHE A 52 6.24 -0.47 1.11
C PHE A 52 7.40 0.33 0.53
N LYS A 53 8.43 0.62 1.34
CA LYS A 53 9.61 1.36 0.90
C LYS A 53 10.45 0.58 -0.12
N GLU A 54 10.55 -0.73 0.00
CA GLU A 54 11.19 -1.61 -0.99
C GLU A 54 10.40 -1.71 -2.31
N ALA A 55 9.07 -1.56 -2.27
CA ALA A 55 8.19 -1.71 -3.44
C ALA A 55 8.01 -0.45 -4.29
N LEU A 56 8.32 0.73 -3.74
CA LEU A 56 8.27 2.04 -4.43
C LEU A 56 9.35 2.16 -5.51
#